data_AF-A0A7S1QVG2-F1
#
_entry.id   AF-A0A7S1QVG2-F1
#
_cell.length_a   1.000
_cell.length_b   1.000
_cell.length_c   1.000
_cell.angle_alpha   90.00
_cell.angle_beta   90.00
_cell.angle_gamma   90.00
#
_symmetry.space_group_name_H-M   'P 1'
#
loop_
_entity.id
_entity.type
_entity.pdbx_description
1 polymer ?
#
loop_
_entity_poly.entity_id
_entity_poly.type
_entity_poly.pdbx_seq_one_letter_code
_entity_poly.pdbx_strand_id
1 'polypeptide(L)'
;GIASLERQWTEGELVKRVNRYIYKALTWSDLPKMPWKQACEQLVENTLLGGYANACRARPWFSKIDLIPVLHRAASDLVRECGWHPVPEPGKVYDAVADHYSKTLNGICREQVMWDIPCAMFSDYKVQSKVFGALSRVFQQLSDEEPPPGRPLGDLQHLEVFVRRWIEDFANRAWCSIEDAERILTKEKITELFQRLLEPSGDDGASSVCLPDFCEGQSCLPPQPWPVIGETVRKCFATWEIAEAESSAARSRRRAGSRPGSSITSAWRPENPNPEPEQEQEQEQAQPSEPCPSRCSRHGDARRRSRSRSSRRRRKHDSSRKRSSSRKRSSSRKRSSSRSKHKGRSRRGRRDRSSGRSRTSSRSRSRRKPARPAARREGLWDGGKAGTSTAAVNAATWLLEQLQHAPIGGPAAAAGSSSSQVFSPGDAATPGLSCPGAPPLALEDSGPPR
;
A
#
# COMPACT_ATOMS: atom_id res chain seq x y z
N GLY A 1 5.14 -29.53 -7.60
CA GLY A 1 4.06 -29.91 -6.68
C GLY A 1 3.87 -28.90 -5.57
N ILE A 2 3.32 -27.72 -5.90
CA ILE A 2 2.71 -26.71 -4.99
C ILE A 2 1.42 -26.14 -5.64
N ALA A 3 1.32 -26.22 -6.98
CA ALA A 3 0.14 -25.83 -7.79
C ALA A 3 -1.17 -26.60 -7.53
N SER A 4 -1.17 -27.64 -6.68
CA SER A 4 -2.34 -28.47 -6.38
C SER A 4 -3.05 -28.15 -5.05
N LEU A 5 -2.54 -27.20 -4.25
CA LEU A 5 -3.06 -26.94 -2.89
C LEU A 5 -3.92 -25.68 -2.74
N GLU A 6 -4.21 -24.96 -3.81
CA GLU A 6 -5.33 -24.01 -3.82
C GLU A 6 -6.23 -24.34 -5.01
N ARG A 7 -7.49 -24.72 -4.74
CA ARG A 7 -8.51 -24.99 -5.76
C ARG A 7 -8.45 -23.89 -6.83
N GLN A 8 -7.96 -24.26 -8.01
CA GLN A 8 -8.04 -23.42 -9.20
C GLN A 8 -9.53 -23.16 -9.41
N TRP A 9 -9.92 -21.89 -9.52
CA TRP A 9 -11.27 -21.59 -9.98
C TRP A 9 -11.36 -22.11 -11.39
N THR A 10 -12.44 -22.84 -11.69
CA THR A 10 -12.76 -23.07 -13.09
C THR A 10 -12.98 -21.71 -13.75
N GLU A 11 -12.76 -21.63 -15.06
CA GLU A 11 -13.02 -20.41 -15.83
C GLU A 11 -14.42 -19.84 -15.54
N GLY A 12 -15.45 -20.69 -15.56
CA GLY A 12 -16.81 -20.27 -15.20
C GLY A 12 -16.95 -19.74 -13.77
N GLU A 13 -16.20 -20.26 -12.79
CA GLU A 13 -16.19 -19.70 -11.43
C GLU A 13 -15.49 -18.34 -11.38
N LEU A 14 -14.39 -18.17 -12.12
CA LEU A 14 -13.68 -16.90 -12.24
C LEU A 14 -14.60 -15.83 -12.83
N VAL A 15 -15.26 -16.11 -13.96
CA VAL A 15 -16.24 -15.20 -14.60
C VAL A 15 -17.35 -14.82 -13.63
N LYS A 16 -17.94 -15.82 -12.97
CA LYS A 16 -19.00 -15.59 -11.98
C LYS A 16 -18.56 -14.67 -10.84
N ARG A 17 -17.30 -14.77 -10.41
CA ARG A 17 -16.73 -13.92 -9.35
C ARG A 17 -16.41 -12.51 -9.85
N VAL A 18 -15.76 -12.37 -11.00
CA VAL A 18 -15.47 -11.08 -11.63
C VAL A 18 -16.76 -10.29 -11.85
N ASN A 19 -17.78 -10.92 -12.44
CA ASN A 19 -19.10 -10.30 -12.62
C ASN A 19 -19.74 -9.87 -11.31
N ARG A 20 -19.57 -10.66 -10.24
CA ARG A 20 -20.06 -10.27 -8.91
C ARG A 20 -19.35 -9.03 -8.37
N TYR A 21 -18.04 -8.89 -8.58
CA TYR A 21 -17.30 -7.71 -8.15
C TYR A 21 -17.71 -6.46 -8.92
N ILE A 22 -17.85 -6.57 -10.24
CA ILE A 22 -18.34 -5.48 -11.11
C ILE A 22 -19.77 -5.10 -10.73
N TYR A 23 -20.66 -6.07 -10.55
CA TYR A 23 -22.03 -5.82 -10.10
C TYR A 23 -22.06 -5.08 -8.76
N LYS A 24 -21.25 -5.52 -7.79
CA LYS A 24 -21.17 -4.85 -6.49
C LYS A 24 -20.69 -3.40 -6.64
N ALA A 25 -19.71 -3.14 -7.50
CA ALA A 25 -19.24 -1.79 -7.79
C ALA A 25 -20.33 -0.93 -8.44
N LEU A 26 -21.04 -1.45 -9.45
CA LEU A 26 -22.17 -0.77 -10.12
C LEU A 26 -23.35 -0.47 -9.19
N THR A 27 -23.54 -1.28 -8.13
CA THR A 27 -24.61 -1.02 -7.14
C THR A 27 -24.27 0.11 -6.15
N TRP A 28 -23.13 0.78 -6.29
CA TRP A 28 -22.78 1.90 -5.43
C TRP A 28 -23.67 3.11 -5.73
N SER A 29 -24.39 3.58 -4.70
CA SER A 29 -25.46 4.57 -4.83
C SER A 29 -25.02 5.96 -5.27
N ASP A 30 -23.72 6.25 -5.20
CA ASP A 30 -23.18 7.56 -5.52
C ASP A 30 -22.67 7.65 -6.98
N LEU A 31 -22.49 6.52 -7.68
CA LEU A 31 -22.05 6.50 -9.08
C LEU A 31 -22.92 7.39 -10.00
N PRO A 32 -24.27 7.35 -9.95
CA PRO A 32 -25.09 8.16 -10.84
C PRO A 32 -25.03 9.66 -10.55
N LYS A 33 -24.52 10.05 -9.37
CA LYS A 33 -24.44 11.45 -8.94
C LYS A 33 -23.13 12.11 -9.37
N MET A 34 -22.14 11.32 -9.79
CA MET A 34 -20.82 11.80 -10.18
C MET A 34 -20.76 12.12 -11.67
N PRO A 35 -19.84 12.98 -12.12
CA PRO A 35 -19.48 13.12 -13.53
C PRO A 35 -19.06 11.76 -14.11
N TRP A 36 -19.38 11.52 -15.39
CA TRP A 36 -19.16 10.22 -16.03
C TRP A 36 -17.73 9.69 -15.87
N LYS A 37 -16.72 10.57 -15.99
CA LYS A 37 -15.30 10.19 -15.87
C LYS A 37 -14.98 9.69 -14.46
N GLN A 38 -15.38 10.45 -13.44
CA GLN A 38 -15.21 10.05 -12.03
C GLN A 38 -16.00 8.77 -11.71
N ALA A 39 -17.20 8.61 -12.27
CA ALA A 39 -17.98 7.38 -12.10
C ALA A 39 -17.26 6.16 -12.71
N CYS A 40 -16.61 6.31 -13.87
CA CYS A 40 -15.81 5.25 -14.49
C CYS A 40 -14.58 4.90 -13.65
N GLU A 41 -13.84 5.91 -13.18
CA GLU A 41 -12.69 5.73 -12.27
C GLU A 41 -13.13 4.98 -11.00
N GLN A 42 -14.20 5.44 -10.36
CA GLN A 42 -14.74 4.80 -9.16
C GLN A 42 -15.29 3.38 -9.42
N LEU A 43 -15.84 3.10 -10.60
CA LEU A 43 -16.23 1.74 -10.97
C LEU A 43 -15.02 0.79 -11.00
N VAL A 44 -13.92 1.24 -11.61
CA VAL A 44 -12.67 0.47 -11.69
C VAL A 44 -12.07 0.29 -10.29
N GLU A 45 -11.93 1.37 -9.52
CA GLU A 45 -11.39 1.36 -8.17
C GLU A 45 -12.18 0.41 -7.26
N ASN A 46 -13.51 0.52 -7.23
CA ASN A 46 -14.37 -0.34 -6.42
C ASN A 46 -14.36 -1.80 -6.88
N THR A 47 -14.18 -2.07 -8.17
CA THR A 47 -14.06 -3.44 -8.68
C THR A 47 -12.72 -4.05 -8.26
N LEU A 48 -11.62 -3.33 -8.48
CA LEU A 48 -10.26 -3.79 -8.20
C LEU A 48 -10.00 -3.85 -6.70
N LEU A 49 -10.05 -2.71 -6.00
CA LEU A 49 -9.75 -2.62 -4.57
C LEU A 49 -10.85 -3.22 -3.69
N GLY A 50 -12.12 -3.10 -4.10
CA GLY A 50 -13.27 -3.53 -3.29
C GLY A 50 -13.57 -5.03 -3.32
N GLY A 51 -12.97 -5.79 -4.24
CA GLY A 51 -13.28 -7.22 -4.41
C GLY A 51 -12.22 -8.06 -5.08
N TYR A 52 -11.81 -7.68 -6.29
CA TYR A 52 -10.93 -8.52 -7.12
C TYR A 52 -9.54 -8.70 -6.51
N ALA A 53 -8.85 -7.61 -6.14
CA ALA A 53 -7.54 -7.66 -5.49
C ALA A 53 -7.58 -8.46 -4.19
N ASN A 54 -8.57 -8.22 -3.33
CA ASN A 54 -8.70 -8.93 -2.05
C ASN A 54 -8.85 -10.45 -2.21
N ALA A 55 -9.48 -10.92 -3.29
CA ALA A 55 -9.71 -12.34 -3.53
C ALA A 55 -8.62 -13.01 -4.37
N CYS A 56 -7.96 -12.25 -5.25
CA CYS A 56 -7.11 -12.78 -6.31
C CYS A 56 -5.64 -12.36 -6.20
N ARG A 57 -5.26 -11.36 -5.38
CA ARG A 57 -3.89 -10.79 -5.37
C ARG A 57 -2.76 -11.80 -5.15
N ALA A 58 -3.02 -12.88 -4.41
CA ALA A 58 -2.03 -13.91 -4.13
C ALA A 58 -1.82 -14.88 -5.31
N ARG A 59 -2.60 -14.74 -6.39
CA ARG A 59 -2.57 -15.66 -7.53
C ARG A 59 -1.54 -15.18 -8.55
N PRO A 60 -0.71 -16.07 -9.12
CA PRO A 60 0.35 -15.68 -10.07
C PRO A 60 -0.19 -15.15 -11.40
N TRP A 61 -1.47 -15.41 -11.70
CA TRP A 61 -2.16 -14.88 -12.89
C TRP A 61 -2.88 -13.56 -12.64
N PHE A 62 -2.88 -13.02 -11.42
CA PHE A 62 -3.67 -11.84 -11.04
C PHE A 62 -3.48 -10.66 -11.98
N SER A 63 -2.23 -10.32 -12.29
CA SER A 63 -1.84 -9.24 -13.20
C SER A 63 -1.85 -9.63 -14.68
N LYS A 64 -2.02 -10.93 -14.99
CA LYS A 64 -2.03 -11.45 -16.37
C LYS A 64 -3.42 -11.41 -17.01
N ILE A 65 -4.47 -11.22 -16.20
CA ILE A 65 -5.84 -11.12 -16.70
C ILE A 65 -6.11 -9.66 -17.07
N ASP A 66 -6.52 -9.45 -18.32
CA ASP A 66 -7.04 -8.17 -18.77
C ASP A 66 -8.54 -8.05 -18.47
N LEU A 67 -8.90 -7.10 -17.59
CA LEU A 67 -10.29 -6.79 -17.25
C LEU A 67 -10.80 -5.53 -17.97
N ILE A 68 -9.96 -4.82 -18.72
CA ILE A 68 -10.31 -3.55 -19.37
C ILE A 68 -11.54 -3.71 -20.29
N PRO A 69 -11.64 -4.73 -21.17
CA PRO A 69 -12.81 -4.86 -22.07
C PRO A 69 -14.14 -4.97 -21.31
N VAL A 70 -14.12 -5.68 -20.19
CA VAL A 70 -15.32 -5.91 -19.37
C VAL A 70 -15.70 -4.64 -18.61
N LEU A 71 -14.70 -3.98 -18.01
CA LEU A 71 -14.89 -2.73 -17.29
C LEU A 71 -15.36 -1.62 -18.22
N HIS A 72 -14.81 -1.54 -19.43
CA HIS A 72 -15.24 -0.60 -20.47
C HIS A 72 -16.70 -0.83 -20.85
N ARG A 73 -17.11 -2.09 -21.02
CA ARG A 73 -18.50 -2.41 -21.32
C ARG A 73 -19.43 -2.00 -20.18
N ALA A 74 -19.08 -2.35 -18.95
CA ALA A 74 -19.86 -1.98 -17.77
C ALA A 74 -19.95 -0.45 -17.60
N ALA A 75 -18.86 0.27 -17.84
CA ALA A 75 -18.80 1.73 -17.81
C ALA A 75 -19.66 2.35 -18.92
N SER A 76 -19.61 1.81 -20.14
CA SER A 76 -20.43 2.29 -21.27
C SER A 76 -21.91 2.11 -21.01
N ASP A 77 -22.31 0.96 -20.44
CA ASP A 77 -23.69 0.72 -20.06
C ASP A 77 -24.11 1.65 -18.91
N LEU A 78 -23.25 1.87 -17.89
CA LEU A 78 -23.50 2.85 -16.83
C LEU A 78 -23.73 4.26 -17.41
N VAL A 79 -22.89 4.69 -18.35
CA VAL A 79 -23.00 5.99 -19.01
C VAL A 79 -24.33 6.17 -19.72
N ARG A 80 -24.77 5.15 -20.45
CA ARG A 80 -26.05 5.17 -21.16
C ARG A 80 -27.23 5.23 -20.19
N GLU A 81 -27.22 4.43 -19.13
CA GLU A 81 -28.32 4.36 -18.16
C GLU A 81 -28.42 5.61 -17.26
N CYS A 82 -27.29 6.27 -16.97
CA CYS A 82 -27.29 7.50 -16.19
C CYS A 82 -27.75 8.74 -16.99
N GLY A 83 -27.90 8.64 -18.31
CA GLY A 83 -28.37 9.74 -19.15
C GLY A 83 -27.46 10.96 -19.13
N TRP A 84 -26.13 10.77 -18.99
CA TRP A 84 -25.19 11.89 -18.98
C TRP A 84 -25.16 12.59 -20.35
N HIS A 85 -25.26 13.91 -20.33
CA HIS A 85 -25.22 14.75 -21.52
C HIS A 85 -24.08 15.80 -21.43
N PRO A 86 -23.27 15.98 -22.48
CA PRO A 86 -23.26 15.19 -23.73
C PRO A 86 -22.81 13.75 -23.48
N VAL A 87 -23.34 12.81 -24.27
CA VAL A 87 -22.93 11.39 -24.19
C VAL A 87 -21.46 11.32 -24.62
N PRO A 88 -20.54 10.84 -23.75
CA PRO A 88 -19.14 10.75 -24.11
C PRO A 88 -18.95 9.74 -25.24
N GLU A 89 -18.00 10.05 -26.12
CA GLU A 89 -17.60 9.15 -27.19
C GLU A 89 -17.09 7.81 -26.60
N PRO A 90 -17.46 6.65 -27.19
CA PRO A 90 -17.07 5.35 -26.66
C PRO A 90 -15.56 5.16 -26.44
N GLY A 91 -14.74 5.78 -27.29
CA GLY A 91 -13.28 5.77 -27.16
C GLY A 91 -12.79 6.47 -25.89
N LYS A 92 -13.37 7.63 -25.54
CA LYS A 92 -13.01 8.36 -24.33
C LYS A 92 -13.36 7.60 -23.05
N VAL A 93 -14.43 6.81 -23.08
CA VAL A 93 -14.79 5.91 -21.98
C VAL A 93 -13.78 4.78 -21.85
N TYR A 94 -13.34 4.19 -22.97
CA TYR A 94 -12.30 3.16 -22.98
C TYR A 94 -10.99 3.69 -22.39
N ASP A 95 -10.51 4.84 -22.88
CA ASP A 95 -9.25 5.45 -22.44
C ASP A 95 -9.27 5.76 -20.94
N ALA A 96 -10.38 6.33 -20.45
CA ALA A 96 -10.53 6.62 -19.02
C ALA A 96 -10.51 5.35 -18.16
N VAL A 97 -11.16 4.27 -18.60
CA VAL A 97 -11.16 2.98 -17.89
C VAL A 97 -9.78 2.33 -17.96
N ALA A 98 -9.14 2.31 -19.12
CA ALA A 98 -7.84 1.69 -19.34
C ALA A 98 -6.71 2.38 -18.55
N ASP A 99 -6.69 3.72 -18.57
CA ASP A 99 -5.74 4.53 -17.79
C ASP A 99 -5.90 4.27 -16.28
N HIS A 100 -7.13 4.38 -15.78
CA HIS A 100 -7.38 4.18 -14.35
C HIS A 100 -7.16 2.72 -13.91
N TYR A 101 -7.49 1.75 -14.76
CA TYR A 101 -7.22 0.33 -14.52
C TYR A 101 -5.73 0.07 -14.36
N SER A 102 -4.93 0.58 -15.30
CA SER A 102 -3.47 0.38 -15.31
C SER A 102 -2.83 1.02 -14.07
N LYS A 103 -3.21 2.26 -13.74
CA LYS A 103 -2.75 2.95 -12.51
C LYS A 103 -3.10 2.17 -11.25
N THR A 104 -4.35 1.73 -11.13
CA THR A 104 -4.81 0.98 -9.95
C THR A 104 -4.11 -0.38 -9.84
N LEU A 105 -3.98 -1.11 -10.95
CA LEU A 105 -3.30 -2.41 -10.97
C LEU A 105 -1.82 -2.27 -10.62
N ASN A 106 -1.13 -1.26 -11.18
CA ASN A 106 0.25 -0.95 -10.87
C ASN A 106 0.42 -0.62 -9.38
N GLY A 107 -0.49 0.18 -8.81
CA GLY A 107 -0.51 0.47 -7.37
C GLY A 107 -0.63 -0.78 -6.50
N ILE A 108 -1.54 -1.70 -6.85
CA ILE A 108 -1.72 -2.98 -6.14
C ILE A 108 -0.47 -3.85 -6.23
N CYS A 109 0.09 -4.01 -7.43
CA CYS A 109 1.30 -4.82 -7.66
C CYS A 109 2.48 -4.25 -6.88
N ARG A 110 2.68 -2.93 -6.92
CA ARG A 110 3.73 -2.24 -6.17
C ARG A 110 3.60 -2.42 -4.66
N GLU A 111 2.40 -2.26 -4.10
CA GLU A 111 2.16 -2.50 -2.67
C GLU A 111 2.45 -3.96 -2.28
N GLN A 112 2.09 -4.91 -3.15
CA GLN A 112 2.37 -6.33 -2.95
C GLN A 112 3.89 -6.60 -2.89
N VAL A 113 4.68 -5.99 -3.78
CA VAL A 113 6.15 -6.11 -3.77
C VAL A 113 6.75 -5.48 -2.50
N MET A 114 6.28 -4.30 -2.11
CA MET A 114 6.69 -3.65 -0.87
C MET A 114 6.37 -4.48 0.37
N TRP A 115 5.39 -5.38 0.32
CA TRP A 115 5.07 -6.32 1.38
C TRP A 115 5.93 -7.59 1.32
N ASP A 116 6.07 -8.18 0.14
CA ASP A 116 6.71 -9.48 -0.05
C ASP A 116 8.22 -9.44 0.21
N ILE A 117 8.89 -8.36 -0.19
CA ILE A 117 10.35 -8.23 0.02
C ILE A 117 10.70 -8.17 1.52
N PRO A 118 10.10 -7.31 2.35
CA PRO A 118 10.30 -7.37 3.79
C PRO A 118 9.93 -8.72 4.40
N CYS A 119 8.87 -9.38 3.92
CA CYS A 119 8.50 -10.71 4.41
C CYS A 119 9.58 -11.76 4.14
N ALA A 120 10.27 -11.66 3.00
CA ALA A 120 11.38 -12.53 2.65
C ALA A 120 12.67 -12.20 3.44
N MET A 121 12.89 -10.92 3.77
CA MET A 121 14.13 -10.45 4.40
C MET A 121 14.13 -10.56 5.92
N PHE A 122 12.98 -10.38 6.56
CA PHE A 122 12.84 -10.37 8.02
C PHE A 122 12.01 -11.56 8.48
N SER A 123 12.39 -12.21 9.58
CA SER A 123 11.65 -13.36 10.13
C SER A 123 10.53 -12.97 11.10
N ASP A 124 10.65 -11.82 11.78
CA ASP A 124 9.64 -11.33 12.73
C ASP A 124 8.55 -10.54 12.01
N TYR A 125 7.31 -11.03 12.09
CA TYR A 125 6.12 -10.37 11.54
C TYR A 125 5.93 -8.93 12.03
N LYS A 126 6.29 -8.62 13.29
CA LYS A 126 6.18 -7.25 13.80
C LYS A 126 7.13 -6.30 13.06
N VAL A 127 8.36 -6.77 12.81
CA VAL A 127 9.37 -6.03 12.06
C VAL A 127 8.92 -5.87 10.61
N GLN A 128 8.48 -6.96 9.96
CA GLN A 128 7.94 -6.93 8.59
C GLN A 128 6.84 -5.85 8.44
N SER A 129 5.86 -5.85 9.34
CA SER A 129 4.75 -4.90 9.31
C SER A 129 5.18 -3.44 9.53
N LYS A 130 6.18 -3.21 10.40
CA LYS A 130 6.74 -1.87 10.64
C LYS A 130 7.55 -1.37 9.45
N VAL A 131 8.38 -2.23 8.86
CA VAL A 131 9.16 -1.93 7.66
C VAL A 131 8.23 -1.60 6.50
N PHE A 132 7.25 -2.46 6.21
CA PHE A 132 6.24 -2.20 5.18
C PHE A 132 5.51 -0.87 5.40
N GLY A 133 5.00 -0.64 6.62
CA GLY A 133 4.28 0.58 6.94
C GLY A 133 5.13 1.86 6.87
N ALA A 134 6.45 1.75 7.06
CA ALA A 134 7.37 2.85 6.82
C ALA A 134 7.61 3.06 5.31
N LEU A 135 7.88 1.99 4.57
CA LEU A 135 8.11 2.03 3.12
C LEU A 135 6.92 2.63 2.36
N SER A 136 5.72 2.07 2.56
CA SER A 136 4.53 2.42 1.80
C SER A 136 4.09 3.87 2.04
N ARG A 137 4.17 4.34 3.30
CA ARG A 137 3.82 5.73 3.64
C ARG A 137 4.78 6.73 3.03
N VAL A 138 6.08 6.48 3.10
CA VAL A 138 7.07 7.40 2.52
C VAL A 138 6.93 7.41 1.00
N PHE A 139 6.74 6.24 0.39
CA PHE A 139 6.54 6.15 -1.05
C PHE A 139 5.33 6.97 -1.51
N GLN A 140 4.18 6.83 -0.84
CA GLN A 140 2.98 7.61 -1.14
C GLN A 140 3.24 9.12 -0.99
N GLN A 141 3.84 9.54 0.13
CA GLN A 141 4.16 10.95 0.36
C GLN A 141 5.05 11.56 -0.72
N LEU A 142 6.07 10.83 -1.17
CA LEU A 142 6.98 11.28 -2.20
C LEU A 142 6.38 11.19 -3.61
N SER A 143 5.41 10.30 -3.83
CA SER A 143 4.70 10.20 -5.12
C SER A 143 3.71 11.35 -5.31
N ASP A 144 3.13 11.84 -4.21
CA ASP A 144 2.23 13.00 -4.20
C ASP A 144 3.00 14.33 -4.24
N GLU A 145 4.31 14.33 -3.97
CA GLU A 145 5.14 15.52 -4.02
C GLU A 145 5.45 15.88 -5.49
N GLU A 146 4.93 17.02 -5.95
CA GLU A 146 5.28 17.54 -7.28
C GLU A 146 6.80 17.82 -7.36
N PRO A 147 7.45 17.47 -8.47
CA PRO A 147 8.86 17.79 -8.65
C PRO A 147 9.04 19.31 -8.56
N PRO A 148 10.08 19.80 -7.85
CA PRO A 148 10.26 21.23 -7.62
C PRO A 148 10.39 21.97 -8.97
N PRO A 149 9.63 23.06 -9.16
CA PRO A 149 9.70 23.84 -10.39
C PRO A 149 11.09 24.49 -10.49
N GLY A 150 11.85 24.20 -11.55
CA GLY A 150 13.10 24.94 -11.77
C GLY A 150 14.17 24.28 -12.62
N ARG A 151 14.12 22.97 -12.89
CA ARG A 151 15.06 22.35 -13.81
C ARG A 151 14.46 21.12 -14.49
N PRO A 152 14.50 21.01 -15.83
CA PRO A 152 14.23 19.75 -16.50
C PRO A 152 15.38 18.80 -16.14
N LEU A 153 15.19 17.97 -15.12
CA LEU A 153 16.06 16.82 -14.87
C LEU A 153 15.60 15.68 -15.78
N GLY A 154 16.53 14.83 -16.20
CA GLY A 154 16.15 13.60 -16.89
C GLY A 154 15.42 12.64 -15.94
N ASP A 155 14.60 11.74 -16.48
CA ASP A 155 13.78 10.84 -15.65
C ASP A 155 14.61 10.01 -14.66
N LEU A 156 15.81 9.55 -15.07
CA LEU A 156 16.73 8.84 -14.19
C LEU A 156 17.26 9.71 -13.05
N GLN A 157 17.46 11.01 -13.28
CA GLN A 157 17.86 11.96 -12.23
C GLN A 157 16.71 12.26 -11.28
N HIS A 158 15.47 12.38 -11.79
CA HIS A 158 14.28 12.46 -10.94
C HIS A 158 14.13 11.21 -10.07
N LEU A 159 14.31 10.03 -10.66
CA LEU A 159 14.29 8.77 -9.92
C LEU A 159 15.40 8.69 -8.88
N GLU A 160 16.61 9.17 -9.20
CA GLU A 160 17.70 9.26 -8.22
C GLU A 160 17.32 10.14 -7.02
N VAL A 161 16.81 11.34 -7.26
CA VAL A 161 16.36 12.26 -6.19
C VAL A 161 15.26 11.61 -5.35
N PHE A 162 14.28 11.00 -6.02
CA PHE A 162 13.19 10.27 -5.37
C PHE A 162 13.72 9.16 -4.46
N VAL A 163 14.59 8.29 -4.97
CA VAL A 163 15.13 7.14 -4.22
C VAL A 163 16.00 7.58 -3.06
N ARG A 164 16.80 8.65 -3.23
CA ARG A 164 17.59 9.22 -2.13
C ARG A 164 16.69 9.66 -0.98
N ARG A 165 15.64 10.43 -1.27
CA ARG A 165 14.64 10.86 -0.28
C ARG A 165 13.89 9.68 0.32
N TRP A 166 13.48 8.73 -0.50
CA TRP A 166 12.74 7.55 -0.06
C TRP A 166 13.54 6.73 0.96
N ILE A 167 14.83 6.51 0.71
CA ILE A 167 15.74 5.83 1.64
C ILE A 167 15.90 6.63 2.93
N GLU A 168 16.20 7.93 2.85
CA GLU A 168 16.43 8.79 4.02
C GLU A 168 15.20 8.82 4.95
N ASP A 169 14.00 9.05 4.40
CA ASP A 169 12.76 9.12 5.17
C ASP A 169 12.30 7.75 5.69
N PHE A 170 12.46 6.69 4.89
CA PHE A 170 12.22 5.33 5.34
C PHE A 170 13.12 5.00 6.53
N ALA A 171 14.42 5.23 6.41
CA ALA A 171 15.41 4.89 7.42
C ALA A 171 15.07 5.60 8.75
N ASN A 172 14.80 6.91 8.71
CA ASN A 172 14.44 7.69 9.90
C ASN A 172 13.14 7.18 10.58
N ARG A 173 12.11 6.85 9.79
CA ARG A 173 10.83 6.33 10.32
C ARG A 173 10.98 4.92 10.88
N ALA A 174 11.66 4.04 10.15
CA ALA A 174 11.86 2.65 10.53
C ALA A 174 12.69 2.57 11.82
N TRP A 175 13.79 3.35 11.91
CA TRP A 175 14.67 3.41 13.08
C TRP A 175 13.93 3.78 14.36
N CYS A 176 13.05 4.80 14.30
CA CYS A 176 12.24 5.21 15.46
C CYS A 176 11.14 4.21 15.84
N SER A 177 10.75 3.32 14.92
CA SER A 177 9.58 2.47 15.10
C SER A 177 9.91 1.04 15.55
N ILE A 178 11.12 0.55 15.27
CA ILE A 178 11.53 -0.83 15.52
C ILE A 178 12.32 -0.90 16.83
N GLU A 179 12.00 -1.86 17.68
CA GLU A 179 12.78 -2.15 18.89
C GLU A 179 14.12 -2.77 18.50
N ASP A 180 15.23 -2.31 19.09
CA ASP A 180 16.60 -2.71 18.74
C ASP A 180 16.95 -2.52 17.25
N ALA A 181 16.51 -1.38 16.67
CA ALA A 181 16.70 -1.04 15.26
C ALA A 181 18.16 -1.21 14.77
N GLU A 182 19.16 -0.87 15.59
CA GLU A 182 20.59 -1.02 15.28
C GLU A 182 21.00 -2.44 14.88
N ARG A 183 20.36 -3.46 15.47
CA ARG A 183 20.68 -4.87 15.20
C ARG A 183 19.94 -5.44 14.01
N ILE A 184 18.77 -4.86 13.70
CA ILE A 184 17.83 -5.36 12.70
C ILE A 184 18.05 -4.65 11.36
N LEU A 185 18.18 -3.33 11.39
CA LEU A 185 18.37 -2.47 10.25
C LEU A 185 19.87 -2.16 10.09
N THR A 186 20.64 -3.11 9.55
CA THR A 186 22.06 -2.85 9.22
C THR A 186 22.20 -2.13 7.88
N LYS A 187 23.36 -1.50 7.64
CA LYS A 187 23.69 -0.84 6.36
C LYS A 187 23.46 -1.78 5.17
N GLU A 188 23.87 -3.04 5.32
CA GLU A 188 23.74 -4.09 4.31
C GLU A 188 22.28 -4.46 4.07
N LYS A 189 21.48 -4.56 5.14
CA LYS A 189 20.06 -4.91 5.03
C LYS A 189 19.22 -3.83 4.37
N ILE A 190 19.46 -2.55 4.67
CA ILE A 190 18.75 -1.47 3.99
C ILE A 190 19.18 -1.40 2.52
N THR A 191 20.47 -1.55 2.23
CA THR A 191 20.96 -1.58 0.84
C THR A 191 20.34 -2.73 0.05
N GLU A 192 20.36 -3.95 0.59
CA GLU A 192 19.75 -5.15 -0.01
C GLU A 192 18.24 -4.95 -0.24
N LEU A 193 17.54 -4.33 0.72
CA LEU A 193 16.10 -4.07 0.63
C LEU A 193 15.75 -3.19 -0.57
N PHE A 194 16.44 -2.06 -0.73
CA PHE A 194 16.19 -1.13 -1.84
C PHE A 194 16.68 -1.66 -3.18
N GLN A 195 17.78 -2.43 -3.20
CA GLN A 195 18.21 -3.12 -4.41
C GLN A 195 17.12 -4.08 -4.91
N ARG A 196 16.55 -4.92 -4.04
CA ARG A 196 15.47 -5.84 -4.41
C ARG A 196 14.18 -5.13 -4.82
N LEU A 197 13.86 -3.99 -4.19
CA LEU A 197 12.66 -3.19 -4.55
C LEU A 197 12.75 -2.59 -5.95
N LEU A 198 13.96 -2.26 -6.40
CA LEU A 198 14.25 -1.61 -7.68
C LEU A 198 14.74 -2.61 -8.75
N GLU A 199 14.93 -3.87 -8.38
CA GLU A 199 15.33 -4.92 -9.30
C GLU A 199 14.12 -5.38 -10.13
N PRO A 200 14.24 -5.44 -11.47
CA PRO A 200 13.21 -6.06 -12.30
C PRO A 200 13.05 -7.54 -11.95
N SER A 201 11.92 -7.87 -11.32
CA SER A 201 11.62 -9.24 -10.94
C SER A 201 11.14 -10.06 -12.14
N GLY A 202 12.00 -10.93 -12.67
CA GLY A 202 11.62 -12.10 -13.48
C GLY A 202 11.87 -12.02 -15.00
N ASP A 203 11.83 -13.20 -15.64
CA ASP A 203 11.97 -13.41 -17.10
C ASP A 203 10.85 -12.75 -17.93
N ASP A 204 9.71 -12.45 -17.30
CA ASP A 204 8.57 -11.80 -17.97
C ASP A 204 8.81 -10.27 -18.17
N GLY A 205 9.96 -9.74 -17.74
CA GLY A 205 10.53 -8.45 -18.17
C GLY A 205 9.80 -7.16 -17.77
N ALA A 206 8.56 -7.22 -17.27
CA ALA A 206 7.71 -6.03 -17.22
C ALA A 206 6.97 -5.75 -15.90
N SER A 207 6.81 -6.70 -14.98
CA SER A 207 5.61 -6.62 -14.12
C SER A 207 5.79 -6.21 -12.66
N SER A 208 7.01 -5.95 -12.16
CA SER A 208 7.16 -5.87 -10.70
C SER A 208 8.38 -5.07 -10.20
N VAL A 209 8.59 -3.86 -10.71
CA VAL A 209 9.52 -2.88 -10.11
C VAL A 209 8.73 -1.88 -9.27
N CYS A 210 9.19 -1.55 -8.07
CA CYS A 210 8.61 -0.47 -7.27
C CYS A 210 9.08 0.91 -7.75
N LEU A 211 8.66 1.30 -8.95
CA LEU A 211 8.92 2.64 -9.48
C LEU A 211 7.74 3.59 -9.27
N PRO A 212 7.99 4.90 -9.12
CA PRO A 212 6.98 5.95 -9.22
C PRO A 212 6.29 5.97 -10.58
N ASP A 213 5.08 6.51 -10.64
CA ASP A 213 4.29 6.53 -11.88
C ASP A 213 4.90 7.44 -12.95
N PHE A 214 5.72 8.42 -12.59
CA PHE A 214 6.45 9.26 -13.56
C PHE A 214 7.56 8.51 -14.30
N CYS A 215 7.96 7.32 -13.82
CA CYS A 215 8.95 6.47 -14.46
C CYS A 215 8.29 5.58 -15.52
N GLU A 216 7.75 6.19 -16.57
CA GLU A 216 7.19 5.45 -17.69
C GLU A 216 8.31 5.02 -18.66
N GLY A 217 8.39 3.71 -18.94
CA GLY A 217 9.29 3.17 -19.97
C GLY A 217 10.67 2.70 -19.49
N GLN A 218 11.46 2.19 -20.45
CA GLN A 218 12.76 1.56 -20.18
C GLN A 218 13.87 2.55 -19.81
N SER A 219 13.71 3.84 -20.14
CA SER A 219 14.67 4.91 -19.82
C SER A 219 14.86 5.12 -18.31
N CYS A 220 13.88 4.69 -17.50
CA CYS A 220 13.86 4.89 -16.06
C CYS A 220 14.43 3.70 -15.28
N LEU A 221 14.90 2.64 -15.95
CA LEU A 221 15.45 1.48 -15.24
C LEU A 221 16.82 1.80 -14.66
N PRO A 222 17.01 1.67 -13.33
CA PRO A 222 18.30 1.97 -12.72
C PRO A 222 19.37 0.95 -13.15
N PRO A 223 20.62 1.39 -13.38
CA PRO A 223 21.72 0.49 -13.70
C PRO A 223 22.02 -0.44 -12.52
N GLN A 224 22.38 -1.69 -12.79
CA GLN A 224 22.72 -2.68 -11.76
C GLN A 224 24.22 -3.02 -11.77
N PRO A 225 24.93 -2.90 -10.62
CA PRO A 225 24.47 -2.37 -9.33
C PRO A 225 24.33 -0.84 -9.34
N TRP A 226 23.37 -0.28 -8.57
CA TRP A 226 23.15 1.17 -8.49
C TRP A 226 23.86 1.81 -7.27
N PRO A 227 24.96 2.57 -7.44
CA PRO A 227 25.76 3.07 -6.31
C PRO A 227 25.04 4.06 -5.39
N VAL A 228 24.05 4.76 -5.94
CA VAL A 228 23.19 5.75 -5.26
C VAL A 228 22.63 5.18 -3.96
N ILE A 229 22.16 3.93 -3.98
CA ILE A 229 21.56 3.27 -2.81
C ILE A 229 22.59 3.16 -1.68
N GLY A 230 23.76 2.59 -1.97
CA GLY A 230 24.81 2.39 -0.98
C GLY A 230 25.42 3.69 -0.45
N GLU A 231 25.56 4.73 -1.28
CA GLU A 231 25.96 6.07 -0.84
C GLU A 231 24.95 6.69 0.13
N THR A 232 23.66 6.62 -0.22
CA THR A 232 22.60 7.23 0.59
C THR A 232 22.44 6.52 1.93
N VAL A 233 22.49 5.19 1.95
CA VAL A 233 22.46 4.43 3.20
C VAL A 233 23.67 4.75 4.07
N ARG A 234 24.89 4.80 3.51
CA ARG A 234 26.09 5.21 4.28
C ARG A 234 25.95 6.60 4.90
N LYS A 235 25.41 7.56 4.14
CA LYS A 235 25.15 8.92 4.60
C LYS A 235 24.16 8.94 5.78
N CYS A 236 23.06 8.19 5.71
CA CYS A 236 22.07 8.10 6.80
C CYS A 236 22.71 7.67 8.12
N PHE A 237 23.50 6.60 8.10
CA PHE A 237 24.16 6.10 9.31
C PHE A 237 25.24 7.04 9.83
N ALA A 238 26.02 7.68 8.94
CA ALA A 238 27.01 8.67 9.37
C ALA A 238 26.33 9.84 10.10
N THR A 239 25.16 10.29 9.63
CA THR A 239 24.36 11.33 10.30
C THR A 239 23.89 10.87 11.70
N TRP A 240 23.47 9.62 11.86
CA TRP A 240 23.07 9.09 13.17
C TRP A 240 24.25 8.93 14.14
N GLU A 241 25.39 8.42 13.67
CA GLU A 241 26.61 8.28 14.47
C GLU A 241 27.07 9.65 15.02
N ILE A 242 26.99 10.71 14.21
CA ILE A 242 27.28 12.10 14.63
C ILE A 242 26.24 12.57 15.68
N ALA A 243 24.94 12.37 15.41
CA ALA A 243 23.88 12.80 16.32
C ALA A 243 23.98 12.09 17.69
N GLU A 244 24.36 10.81 17.72
CA GLU A 244 24.61 10.06 18.95
C GLU A 244 25.80 10.60 19.72
N ALA A 245 26.93 10.87 19.03
CA ALA A 245 28.11 11.46 19.63
C ALA A 245 27.80 12.83 20.26
N GLU A 246 27.06 13.69 19.57
CA GLU A 246 26.64 15.00 20.08
C GLU A 246 25.71 14.90 21.28
N SER A 247 24.74 13.98 21.24
CA SER A 247 23.79 13.76 22.34
C SER A 247 24.49 13.25 23.62
N SER A 248 25.53 12.43 23.47
CA SER A 248 26.32 11.92 24.59
C SER A 248 27.20 13.01 25.20
N ALA A 249 27.80 13.87 24.37
CA ALA A 249 28.61 15.01 24.81
C ALA A 249 27.76 16.04 25.59
N ALA A 250 26.54 16.33 25.10
CA ALA A 250 25.60 17.23 25.77
C ALA A 250 25.17 16.71 27.15
N ARG A 251 24.96 15.39 27.30
CA ARG A 251 24.64 14.76 28.59
C ARG A 251 25.81 14.77 29.57
N SER A 252 27.05 14.60 29.09
CA SER A 252 28.25 14.65 29.91
C SER A 252 28.44 16.05 30.54
N ARG A 253 28.30 17.12 29.74
CA ARG A 253 28.45 18.50 30.22
C ARG A 253 27.46 18.87 31.34
N ARG A 254 26.23 18.34 31.31
CA ARG A 254 25.23 18.58 32.38
C ARG A 254 25.57 17.91 33.71
N ARG A 255 26.35 16.82 33.72
CA ARG A 255 26.75 16.12 34.96
C ARG A 255 27.96 16.76 35.63
N ALA A 256 28.90 17.32 34.86
CA ALA A 256 30.10 17.96 35.41
C ALA A 256 29.82 19.32 36.09
N GLY A 257 28.71 20.00 35.74
CA GLY A 257 28.35 21.31 36.30
C GLY A 257 27.43 21.30 37.52
N SER A 258 26.91 20.15 37.96
CA SER A 258 26.00 20.09 39.12
C SER A 258 26.79 20.07 40.43
N ARG A 259 27.35 21.22 40.79
CA ARG A 259 27.89 21.47 42.14
C ARG A 259 26.74 21.47 43.16
N PRO A 260 26.76 20.61 44.18
CA PRO A 260 25.75 20.62 45.24
C PRO A 260 26.10 21.72 46.24
N GLY A 261 25.56 22.92 46.04
CA GLY A 261 25.82 24.01 46.98
C GLY A 261 25.59 25.41 46.45
N SER A 262 24.46 25.66 45.80
CA SER A 262 23.98 27.04 45.67
C SER A 262 22.47 27.06 45.75
N SER A 263 21.99 27.08 47.00
CA SER A 263 20.72 27.69 47.37
C SER A 263 20.90 29.21 47.23
N ILE A 264 20.91 29.71 46.00
CA ILE A 264 20.77 31.14 45.73
C ILE A 264 19.43 31.34 45.01
N THR A 265 18.57 32.00 45.77
CA THR A 265 17.46 32.86 45.37
C THR A 265 17.39 33.19 43.88
N SER A 266 16.27 32.80 43.27
CA SER A 266 15.32 33.72 42.64
C SER A 266 15.90 35.11 42.31
N ALA A 267 16.37 35.29 41.09
CA ALA A 267 16.19 36.53 40.32
C ALA A 267 16.58 36.26 38.87
N TRP A 268 15.74 36.73 37.94
CA TRP A 268 15.96 36.75 36.49
C TRP A 268 15.75 35.43 35.74
N ARG A 269 14.46 35.11 35.61
CA ARG A 269 13.92 34.45 34.42
C ARG A 269 13.84 35.51 33.32
N PRO A 270 14.59 35.43 32.21
CA PRO A 270 14.23 36.18 31.01
C PRO A 270 12.86 35.66 30.58
N GLU A 271 11.90 36.55 30.48
CA GLU A 271 10.62 36.26 29.84
C GLU A 271 10.90 35.65 28.48
N ASN A 272 10.51 34.39 28.36
CA ASN A 272 10.36 33.73 27.09
C ASN A 272 9.20 34.47 26.40
N PRO A 273 9.39 35.15 25.25
CA PRO A 273 8.27 35.69 24.52
C PRO A 273 7.37 34.51 24.14
N ASN A 274 6.25 34.47 24.85
CA ASN A 274 5.09 33.70 24.53
C ASN A 274 4.77 33.98 23.05
N PRO A 275 4.79 33.00 22.13
CA PRO A 275 4.13 33.19 20.87
C PRO A 275 2.65 33.38 21.20
N GLU A 276 2.23 34.63 21.09
CA GLU A 276 0.85 35.05 21.18
C GLU A 276 0.05 34.19 20.18
N PRO A 277 -1.07 33.59 20.59
CA PRO A 277 -1.95 32.91 19.66
C PRO A 277 -2.50 33.96 18.70
N GLU A 278 -2.16 33.83 17.41
CA GLU A 278 -2.79 34.59 16.33
C GLU A 278 -4.30 34.50 16.50
N GLN A 279 -4.88 35.63 16.90
CA GLN A 279 -6.30 35.87 16.83
C GLN A 279 -6.63 35.99 15.35
N GLU A 280 -7.31 34.96 14.83
CA GLU A 280 -8.09 35.06 13.60
C GLU A 280 -9.03 36.27 13.73
N GLN A 281 -8.68 37.35 13.05
CA GLN A 281 -9.61 38.43 12.78
C GLN A 281 -10.53 37.95 11.66
N GLU A 282 -11.73 37.57 12.08
CA GLU A 282 -12.96 37.61 11.31
C GLU A 282 -13.02 38.92 10.50
N GLN A 283 -12.82 38.82 9.18
CA GLN A 283 -13.34 39.83 8.25
C GLN A 283 -14.56 39.22 7.56
N GLU A 284 -15.69 39.70 8.05
CA GLU A 284 -17.04 39.51 7.59
C GLU A 284 -17.18 39.90 6.10
N GLN A 285 -17.29 38.91 5.21
CA GLN A 285 -17.92 39.09 3.91
C GLN A 285 -19.06 38.09 3.78
N ALA A 286 -20.26 38.61 4.00
CA ALA A 286 -21.52 37.92 3.87
C ALA A 286 -21.76 37.42 2.44
N GLN A 287 -22.12 36.13 2.29
CA GLN A 287 -23.11 35.58 1.34
C GLN A 287 -23.46 34.12 1.73
N PRO A 288 -24.65 33.59 1.36
CA PRO A 288 -25.51 32.83 2.29
C PRO A 288 -25.30 31.31 2.32
N SER A 289 -25.58 30.76 3.50
CA SER A 289 -25.47 29.36 3.91
C SER A 289 -26.67 28.48 3.50
N GLU A 290 -26.40 27.27 3.00
CA GLU A 290 -27.27 26.10 3.14
C GLU A 290 -26.56 24.94 3.87
N PRO A 291 -27.29 24.06 4.59
CA PRO A 291 -26.79 23.40 5.79
C PRO A 291 -26.18 22.02 5.56
N CYS A 292 -25.01 21.78 6.18
CA CYS A 292 -24.34 20.48 6.27
C CYS A 292 -24.56 19.84 7.66
N PRO A 293 -25.07 18.60 7.77
CA PRO A 293 -25.25 17.94 9.06
C PRO A 293 -24.04 17.09 9.48
N SER A 294 -23.46 17.46 10.62
CA SER A 294 -23.05 16.61 11.75
C SER A 294 -22.38 15.23 11.52
N ARG A 295 -21.07 15.18 11.75
CA ARG A 295 -20.39 14.48 12.87
C ARG A 295 -20.86 13.06 13.25
N CYS A 296 -20.03 12.05 12.96
CA CYS A 296 -19.82 10.77 13.70
C CYS A 296 -18.63 10.06 13.03
N SER A 297 -17.77 9.23 13.62
CA SER A 297 -17.40 8.86 14.98
C SER A 297 -16.17 7.96 14.82
N ARG A 298 -15.29 7.98 15.82
CA ARG A 298 -14.16 7.07 16.02
C ARG A 298 -14.51 5.60 15.71
N HIS A 299 -13.68 4.89 14.95
CA HIS A 299 -13.63 3.42 14.99
C HIS A 299 -12.31 2.97 15.59
N GLY A 300 -12.42 2.46 16.82
CA GLY A 300 -11.36 1.78 17.53
C GLY A 300 -11.33 0.29 17.22
N ASP A 301 -10.13 -0.26 17.38
CA ASP A 301 -9.80 -1.66 17.55
C ASP A 301 -10.74 -2.39 18.53
N ALA A 302 -11.28 -3.52 18.11
CA ALA A 302 -11.81 -4.54 19.00
C ALA A 302 -11.75 -5.94 18.38
N ARG A 303 -10.56 -6.55 18.38
CA ARG A 303 -10.43 -8.02 18.44
C ARG A 303 -10.89 -8.49 19.82
N ARG A 304 -12.10 -9.06 19.92
CA ARG A 304 -12.51 -9.80 21.13
C ARG A 304 -13.25 -11.10 20.80
N ARG A 305 -12.50 -12.18 21.01
CA ARG A 305 -12.87 -13.53 21.47
C ARG A 305 -14.38 -13.82 21.58
N SER A 306 -14.88 -14.71 20.72
CA SER A 306 -16.11 -15.47 20.94
C SER A 306 -15.76 -16.92 21.25
N ARG A 307 -15.53 -17.21 22.53
CA ARG A 307 -15.60 -18.58 23.09
C ARG A 307 -16.79 -18.63 24.04
N SER A 308 -17.60 -19.67 23.87
CA SER A 308 -18.54 -20.25 24.82
C SER A 308 -19.86 -19.51 25.07
N ARG A 309 -20.97 -20.10 24.55
CA ARG A 309 -22.12 -20.60 25.34
C ARG A 309 -23.28 -20.96 24.41
N SER A 310 -23.40 -22.26 24.09
CA SER A 310 -24.67 -22.86 23.66
C SER A 310 -24.77 -24.26 24.26
N SER A 311 -25.22 -24.33 25.51
CA SER A 311 -25.74 -25.54 26.12
C SER A 311 -27.27 -25.39 26.22
N ARG A 312 -28.01 -26.26 25.53
CA ARG A 312 -29.16 -27.04 26.03
C ARG A 312 -30.18 -27.42 24.94
N ARG A 313 -30.52 -28.71 24.98
CA ARG A 313 -31.75 -29.41 24.53
C ARG A 313 -31.74 -30.08 23.14
N ARG A 314 -31.52 -31.41 23.17
CA ARG A 314 -32.44 -32.53 22.78
C ARG A 314 -31.56 -33.80 22.67
N ARG A 315 -31.50 -34.73 23.63
CA ARG A 315 -32.39 -35.91 23.87
C ARG A 315 -33.01 -36.51 22.59
N LYS A 316 -32.44 -37.60 22.05
CA LYS A 316 -32.86 -39.02 22.22
C LYS A 316 -32.28 -39.93 21.10
N HIS A 317 -32.19 -41.22 21.42
CA HIS A 317 -31.78 -42.42 20.63
C HIS A 317 -30.27 -42.58 20.43
N ASP A 318 -29.56 -43.47 21.14
CA ASP A 318 -29.72 -44.91 21.39
C ASP A 318 -29.43 -45.78 20.16
N SER A 319 -28.19 -46.31 20.11
CA SER A 319 -27.88 -47.65 19.62
C SER A 319 -26.38 -47.96 19.80
N SER A 320 -26.07 -48.63 20.90
CA SER A 320 -25.28 -49.86 20.97
C SER A 320 -24.12 -50.10 19.97
N ARG A 321 -22.88 -50.10 20.49
CA ARG A 321 -21.82 -51.13 20.30
C ARG A 321 -20.65 -50.77 21.22
N LYS A 322 -20.41 -51.49 22.34
CA LYS A 322 -19.56 -52.70 22.47
C LYS A 322 -18.29 -52.57 21.60
N ARG A 323 -17.05 -52.69 22.09
CA ARG A 323 -16.52 -53.35 23.28
C ARG A 323 -14.99 -53.09 23.30
N SER A 324 -14.40 -52.97 24.50
CA SER A 324 -13.11 -53.56 24.97
C SER A 324 -11.85 -53.44 24.07
N SER A 325 -10.65 -53.08 24.52
CA SER A 325 -9.88 -53.58 25.67
C SER A 325 -8.51 -52.86 25.65
N SER A 326 -8.05 -52.20 26.71
CA SER A 326 -7.24 -52.75 27.81
C SER A 326 -5.72 -52.61 27.64
N ARG A 327 -5.06 -52.26 28.77
CA ARG A 327 -3.65 -52.49 29.16
C ARG A 327 -2.63 -51.50 28.55
N LYS A 328 -1.61 -51.03 29.26
CA LYS A 328 -1.05 -51.30 30.60
C LYS A 328 -0.06 -50.17 30.94
N ARG A 329 0.03 -49.83 32.23
CA ARG A 329 1.24 -49.61 33.07
C ARG A 329 2.58 -49.46 32.32
N SER A 330 3.48 -48.54 32.66
CA SER A 330 4.36 -48.51 33.86
C SER A 330 5.29 -47.28 33.69
N SER A 331 5.52 -46.40 34.66
CA SER A 331 6.49 -46.49 35.77
C SER A 331 7.66 -45.48 35.64
N SER A 332 7.75 -44.60 36.64
CA SER A 332 8.95 -44.24 37.43
C SER A 332 10.24 -43.69 36.78
N ARG A 333 10.63 -42.47 37.21
CA ARG A 333 11.92 -42.09 37.86
C ARG A 333 11.88 -40.57 38.14
N LYS A 334 11.80 -40.10 39.40
CA LYS A 334 12.84 -39.89 40.44
C LYS A 334 13.94 -38.87 40.08
N ARG A 335 14.00 -37.80 40.92
CA ARG A 335 15.19 -37.16 41.55
C ARG A 335 16.08 -36.29 40.63
N SER A 336 16.65 -35.13 40.99
CA SER A 336 16.93 -34.41 42.26
C SER A 336 17.29 -32.92 42.00
N SER A 337 17.19 -32.09 43.06
CA SER A 337 18.09 -30.98 43.51
C SER A 337 18.86 -30.13 42.47
N SER A 338 18.86 -28.79 42.53
CA SER A 338 19.50 -27.94 43.57
C SER A 338 19.02 -26.47 43.38
N ARG A 339 18.55 -25.76 44.40
CA ARG A 339 19.32 -24.97 45.39
C ARG A 339 20.25 -23.91 44.75
N SER A 340 19.77 -22.67 44.62
CA SER A 340 20.61 -21.50 44.92
C SER A 340 19.77 -20.32 45.41
N LYS A 341 20.24 -19.75 46.51
CA LYS A 341 19.70 -18.60 47.23
C LYS A 341 20.46 -17.37 46.77
N HIS A 342 19.79 -16.27 46.44
CA HIS A 342 20.35 -14.96 46.75
C HIS A 342 19.26 -14.00 47.24
N LYS A 343 19.43 -13.64 48.52
CA LYS A 343 18.80 -12.50 49.17
C LYS A 343 19.44 -11.22 48.63
N GLY A 344 18.61 -10.22 48.33
CA GLY A 344 19.03 -8.85 48.04
C GLY A 344 17.90 -7.89 48.38
N ARG A 345 17.78 -7.56 49.67
CA ARG A 345 16.92 -6.47 50.16
C ARG A 345 17.40 -5.15 49.56
N SER A 346 16.48 -4.32 49.04
CA SER A 346 16.60 -2.87 49.22
C SER A 346 15.21 -2.25 49.37
N ARG A 347 15.00 -1.71 50.57
CA ARG A 347 13.90 -0.85 50.98
C ARG A 347 14.22 0.58 50.54
N ARG A 348 13.21 1.32 50.07
CA ARG A 348 12.99 2.79 50.13
C ARG A 348 12.24 3.18 48.84
N GLY A 349 11.15 3.93 48.84
CA GLY A 349 10.45 4.62 49.91
C GLY A 349 9.02 4.94 49.48
N ARG A 350 8.15 4.96 50.49
CA ARG A 350 6.87 5.64 50.47
C ARG A 350 7.09 7.12 50.11
N ARG A 351 6.28 7.65 49.22
CA ARG A 351 5.85 9.05 49.30
C ARG A 351 4.37 9.15 49.02
N ASP A 352 3.70 9.66 50.03
CA ASP A 352 2.36 10.21 50.05
C ASP A 352 2.13 11.22 48.92
N ARG A 353 0.95 11.17 48.30
CA ARG A 353 0.20 12.37 47.89
C ARG A 353 -1.30 12.10 48.03
N SER A 354 -1.80 12.45 49.22
CA SER A 354 -2.93 13.38 49.44
C SER A 354 -3.68 13.81 48.18
N SER A 355 -4.91 13.36 48.00
CA SER A 355 -6.14 14.12 48.31
C SER A 355 -6.40 15.33 47.41
N GLY A 356 -7.36 15.17 46.50
CA GLY A 356 -7.95 16.24 45.69
C GLY A 356 -9.36 15.86 45.27
N ARG A 357 -10.31 16.06 46.19
CA ARG A 357 -11.76 16.04 45.93
C ARG A 357 -12.10 17.02 44.81
N SER A 358 -13.00 16.63 43.92
CA SER A 358 -14.09 17.51 43.46
C SER A 358 -15.28 16.67 43.03
N ARG A 359 -16.33 16.76 43.85
CA ARG A 359 -17.69 16.32 43.57
C ARG A 359 -18.38 17.40 42.76
N THR A 360 -18.99 17.04 41.64
CA THR A 360 -20.19 17.70 41.10
C THR A 360 -21.05 16.58 40.51
N SER A 361 -22.14 16.23 41.19
CA SER A 361 -23.48 16.78 40.95
C SER A 361 -24.25 15.99 39.89
N SER A 362 -24.88 14.93 40.40
CA SER A 362 -26.22 14.44 40.05
C SER A 362 -27.06 15.39 39.20
N ARG A 363 -27.48 14.96 38.01
CA ARG A 363 -28.74 15.42 37.41
C ARG A 363 -29.37 14.34 36.54
N SER A 364 -30.13 13.49 37.23
CA SER A 364 -31.18 12.66 36.67
C SER A 364 -32.20 13.55 35.95
N ARG A 365 -32.31 13.43 34.62
CA ARG A 365 -33.47 13.90 33.87
C ARG A 365 -33.98 12.78 32.99
N SER A 366 -34.94 12.06 33.56
CA SER A 366 -35.94 11.27 32.85
C SER A 366 -36.64 12.19 31.85
N ARG A 367 -36.38 11.99 30.55
CA ARG A 367 -37.18 12.59 29.48
C ARG A 367 -38.05 11.50 28.87
N ARG A 368 -39.36 11.67 29.11
CA ARG A 368 -40.48 10.94 28.52
C ARG A 368 -40.36 10.93 27.00
N LYS A 369 -40.57 9.76 26.40
CA LYS A 369 -40.82 9.58 24.97
C LYS A 369 -42.15 10.27 24.61
N PRO A 370 -42.20 11.22 23.66
CA PRO A 370 -43.45 11.61 23.05
C PRO A 370 -43.88 10.55 22.01
N ALA A 371 -45.18 10.28 22.00
CA ALA A 371 -45.85 9.39 21.08
C ALA A 371 -45.64 9.83 19.63
N ARG A 372 -45.41 8.84 18.75
CA ARG A 372 -45.46 9.01 17.30
C ARG A 372 -46.91 9.25 16.87
N PRO A 373 -47.23 10.32 16.13
CA PRO A 373 -48.49 10.39 15.43
C PRO A 373 -48.44 9.50 14.18
N ALA A 374 -49.55 8.80 13.97
CA ALA A 374 -49.86 8.03 12.79
C ALA A 374 -50.15 8.96 11.59
N ALA A 375 -49.89 8.39 10.40
CA ALA A 375 -50.46 8.74 9.11
C ALA A 375 -50.13 10.12 8.51
N ARG A 376 -49.32 10.11 7.43
CA ARG A 376 -49.73 10.74 6.17
C ARG A 376 -48.91 10.26 4.96
N ARG A 377 -49.64 9.60 4.06
CA ARG A 377 -49.52 9.55 2.59
C ARG A 377 -48.19 9.14 1.96
N GLU A 378 -48.25 7.91 1.45
CA GLU A 378 -47.64 7.41 0.23
C GLU A 378 -47.37 8.51 -0.81
N GLY A 379 -46.08 8.78 -1.01
CA GLY A 379 -45.51 9.32 -2.24
C GLY A 379 -44.71 8.20 -2.87
N LEU A 380 -45.35 7.54 -3.83
CA LEU A 380 -44.85 6.48 -4.70
C LEU A 380 -43.54 6.92 -5.39
N TRP A 381 -42.40 6.60 -4.80
CA TRP A 381 -41.12 6.45 -5.52
C TRP A 381 -41.04 4.99 -5.99
N ASP A 382 -41.86 4.67 -6.99
CA ASP A 382 -41.77 3.42 -7.75
C ASP A 382 -41.12 3.78 -9.09
N GLY A 383 -39.80 3.90 -9.06
CA GLY A 383 -39.01 4.28 -10.21
C GLY A 383 -37.53 4.04 -9.93
N GLY A 384 -36.94 3.05 -10.61
CA GLY A 384 -35.49 3.05 -10.83
C GLY A 384 -34.65 1.91 -10.24
N LYS A 385 -35.22 0.77 -9.82
CA LYS A 385 -34.40 -0.45 -9.56
C LYS A 385 -34.20 -1.33 -10.80
N ALA A 386 -34.84 -1.02 -11.92
CA ALA A 386 -34.82 -1.87 -13.12
C ALA A 386 -33.66 -1.59 -14.09
N GLY A 387 -33.04 -0.40 -14.08
CA GLY A 387 -31.99 -0.03 -15.04
C GLY A 387 -30.63 -0.68 -14.75
N THR A 388 -30.15 -0.57 -13.51
CA THR A 388 -28.80 -1.06 -13.13
C THR A 388 -28.65 -2.57 -13.19
N SER A 389 -29.75 -3.33 -13.07
CA SER A 389 -29.72 -4.79 -13.17
C SER A 389 -29.47 -5.26 -14.61
N THR A 390 -29.94 -4.53 -15.62
CA THR A 390 -29.89 -4.98 -17.02
C THR A 390 -28.48 -4.78 -17.61
N ALA A 391 -27.84 -3.64 -17.33
CA ALA A 391 -26.45 -3.36 -17.71
C ALA A 391 -25.47 -4.44 -17.21
N ALA A 392 -25.53 -4.78 -15.92
CA ALA A 392 -24.64 -5.77 -15.35
C ALA A 392 -24.90 -7.20 -15.86
N VAL A 393 -26.15 -7.55 -16.13
CA VAL A 393 -26.52 -8.85 -16.73
C VAL A 393 -26.04 -8.93 -18.18
N ASN A 394 -26.17 -7.85 -18.95
CA ASN A 394 -25.70 -7.79 -20.34
C ASN A 394 -24.17 -7.88 -20.42
N ALA A 395 -23.45 -7.14 -19.56
CA ALA A 395 -22.00 -7.23 -19.46
C ALA A 395 -21.54 -8.65 -19.07
N ALA A 396 -22.22 -9.28 -18.10
CA ALA A 396 -21.92 -10.64 -17.67
C ALA A 396 -22.16 -11.70 -18.75
N THR A 397 -23.23 -11.53 -19.55
CA THR A 397 -23.59 -12.45 -20.64
C THR A 397 -22.59 -12.35 -21.79
N TRP A 398 -22.19 -11.13 -22.15
CA TRP A 398 -21.15 -10.90 -23.16
C TRP A 398 -19.78 -11.45 -22.73
N LEU A 399 -19.41 -11.31 -21.45
CA LEU A 399 -18.16 -11.86 -20.90
C LEU A 399 -18.08 -13.39 -21.07
N LEU A 400 -19.21 -14.07 -20.83
CA LEU A 400 -19.32 -15.51 -21.02
C LEU A 400 -19.15 -15.88 -22.50
N GLU A 401 -19.70 -15.08 -23.42
CA GLU A 401 -19.58 -15.28 -24.86
C GLU A 401 -18.13 -15.06 -25.34
N GLN A 402 -17.46 -13.99 -24.90
CA GLN A 402 -16.07 -13.74 -25.27
C GLN A 402 -15.10 -14.80 -24.75
N LEU A 403 -15.29 -15.27 -23.51
CA LEU A 403 -14.43 -16.30 -22.95
C LEU A 403 -14.68 -17.69 -23.57
N GLN A 404 -15.90 -17.97 -24.03
CA GLN A 404 -16.17 -19.17 -24.83
C GLN A 404 -15.48 -19.14 -26.20
N HIS A 405 -15.16 -17.96 -26.72
CA HIS A 405 -14.57 -17.78 -28.05
C HIS A 405 -13.09 -17.36 -28.05
N ALA A 406 -12.53 -16.99 -26.90
CA ALA A 406 -11.10 -16.71 -26.77
C ALA A 406 -10.32 -18.03 -26.87
N PRO A 407 -9.49 -18.25 -27.91
CA PRO A 407 -8.62 -19.40 -27.94
C PRO A 407 -7.66 -19.28 -26.75
N ILE A 408 -7.69 -20.26 -25.84
CA ILE A 408 -6.69 -20.41 -24.77
C ILE A 408 -5.39 -20.88 -25.46
N GLY A 409 -4.78 -20.00 -26.23
CA GLY A 409 -3.48 -20.18 -26.82
C GLY A 409 -2.43 -19.87 -25.76
N GLY A 410 -1.82 -20.91 -25.20
CA GLY A 410 -0.50 -20.75 -24.58
C GLY A 410 0.46 -20.11 -25.59
N PRO A 411 1.56 -19.46 -25.13
CA PRO A 411 2.50 -18.81 -26.02
C PRO A 411 2.95 -19.82 -27.08
N ALA A 412 2.52 -19.59 -28.31
CA ALA A 412 2.99 -20.34 -29.45
C ALA A 412 4.48 -20.09 -29.52
N ALA A 413 5.26 -21.09 -29.11
CA ALA A 413 6.68 -21.15 -29.40
C ALA A 413 6.81 -20.86 -30.91
N ALA A 414 7.43 -19.73 -31.23
CA ALA A 414 7.82 -19.38 -32.57
C ALA A 414 8.85 -20.43 -33.03
N ALA A 415 8.34 -21.54 -33.54
CA ALA A 415 9.12 -22.49 -34.32
C ALA A 415 9.53 -21.76 -35.59
N GLY A 416 10.81 -21.42 -35.67
CA GLY A 416 11.42 -20.84 -36.85
C GLY A 416 11.24 -21.78 -38.04
N SER A 417 10.40 -21.38 -38.99
CA SER A 417 10.52 -21.81 -40.37
C SER A 417 11.55 -20.91 -41.05
N SER A 418 12.82 -21.33 -41.00
CA SER A 418 13.83 -20.89 -41.97
C SER A 418 13.39 -21.30 -43.36
N SER A 419 12.82 -20.36 -44.10
CA SER A 419 12.67 -20.48 -45.55
C SER A 419 13.98 -20.04 -46.19
N SER A 420 14.78 -21.02 -46.59
CA SER A 420 15.97 -20.84 -47.41
C SER A 420 15.60 -20.20 -48.75
N GLN A 421 15.93 -18.92 -48.93
CA GLN A 421 16.02 -18.33 -50.26
C GLN A 421 17.44 -18.50 -50.77
N VAL A 422 17.55 -19.34 -51.79
CA VAL A 422 18.72 -19.53 -52.65
C VAL A 422 18.93 -18.26 -53.45
N PHE A 423 20.08 -17.59 -53.26
CA PHE A 423 20.58 -16.56 -54.17
C PHE A 423 21.79 -17.11 -54.91
N SER A 424 21.66 -17.23 -56.24
CA SER A 424 22.76 -17.49 -57.17
C SER A 424 23.53 -16.19 -57.46
N PRO A 425 24.84 -16.28 -57.78
CA PRO A 425 25.68 -15.12 -58.09
C PRO A 425 25.55 -14.73 -59.57
N GLY A 426 25.58 -13.43 -59.86
CA GLY A 426 25.55 -12.92 -61.22
C GLY A 426 25.97 -11.45 -61.28
N ASP A 427 27.09 -11.23 -61.94
CA ASP A 427 27.89 -10.01 -62.09
C ASP A 427 27.17 -8.71 -62.53
N ALA A 428 27.83 -7.60 -62.15
CA ALA A 428 28.23 -6.47 -63.00
C ALA A 428 27.64 -5.07 -62.71
N ALA A 429 28.58 -4.12 -62.66
CA ALA A 429 28.50 -2.70 -62.99
C ALA A 429 28.15 -1.67 -61.89
N THR A 430 29.22 -1.09 -61.32
CA THR A 430 29.39 0.33 -60.91
C THR A 430 29.07 1.30 -62.07
N PRO A 431 28.71 2.59 -61.87
CA PRO A 431 29.40 3.61 -61.05
C PRO A 431 28.43 4.35 -60.09
N GLY A 432 28.82 4.94 -58.95
CA GLY A 432 29.90 5.88 -58.68
C GLY A 432 29.27 7.15 -58.08
N LEU A 433 29.37 7.34 -56.77
CA LEU A 433 29.10 8.62 -56.11
C LEU A 433 30.00 8.77 -54.88
N SER A 434 30.83 9.81 -54.93
CA SER A 434 31.82 10.21 -53.94
C SER A 434 31.20 10.75 -52.65
N CYS A 435 31.75 10.36 -51.50
CA CYS A 435 31.58 11.05 -50.22
C CYS A 435 32.88 11.81 -49.87
N PRO A 436 32.83 13.08 -49.45
CA PRO A 436 34.01 13.79 -48.98
C PRO A 436 34.29 13.55 -47.49
N GLY A 437 35.49 13.03 -47.22
CA GLY A 437 36.48 13.52 -46.25
C GLY A 437 36.05 13.85 -44.81
N ALA A 438 36.31 12.92 -43.90
CA ALA A 438 36.54 13.22 -42.48
C ALA A 438 38.03 13.55 -42.24
N PRO A 439 38.38 14.60 -41.48
CA PRO A 439 39.77 14.88 -41.11
C PRO A 439 40.21 14.13 -39.84
N PRO A 440 41.52 13.82 -39.70
CA PRO A 440 42.07 13.04 -38.59
C PRO A 440 42.30 13.87 -37.32
N LEU A 441 42.09 13.22 -36.17
CA LEU A 441 42.37 13.73 -34.83
C LEU A 441 43.87 13.93 -34.63
N ALA A 442 44.27 15.17 -34.35
CA ALA A 442 45.61 15.51 -33.90
C ALA A 442 45.73 15.34 -32.39
N LEU A 443 46.79 14.63 -32.00
CA LEU A 443 47.38 14.52 -30.67
C LEU A 443 47.88 15.91 -30.24
N GLU A 444 47.38 16.47 -29.14
CA GLU A 444 48.09 17.56 -28.44
C GLU A 444 48.51 17.11 -27.05
N ASP A 445 49.82 16.96 -26.94
CA ASP A 445 50.65 16.85 -25.76
C ASP A 445 50.77 18.25 -25.13
N SER A 446 50.49 18.37 -23.83
CA SER A 446 50.71 19.60 -23.08
C SER A 446 51.03 19.26 -21.64
N GLY A 447 52.33 19.18 -21.36
CA GLY A 447 52.89 19.18 -20.01
C GLY A 447 52.73 20.53 -19.31
N PRO A 448 52.89 20.58 -17.97
CA PRO A 448 52.67 21.78 -17.18
C PRO A 448 53.95 22.61 -17.01
N PRO A 449 53.85 23.95 -16.85
CA PRO A 449 54.95 24.75 -16.35
C PRO A 449 54.84 24.97 -14.82
N ARG A 450 55.94 24.62 -14.13
CA ARG A 450 56.44 25.03 -12.81
C ARG A 450 55.54 24.96 -11.57
#